data_AF-W1U9Z8-F1
#
_entry.id   AF-W1U9Z8-F1
#
_cell.length_a   1.000
_cell.length_b   1.000
_cell.length_c   1.000
_cell.angle_alpha   90.00
_cell.angle_beta   90.00
_cell.angle_gamma   90.00
#
_symmetry.space_group_name_H-M   'P 1'
#
loop_
_entity.id
_entity.type
_entity.pdbx_description
1 polymer ?
#
loop_
_entity_poly.entity_id
_entity_poly.type
_entity_poly.pdbx_seq_one_letter_code
_entity_poly.pdbx_strand_id
1 'polypeptide(L)' 'MIGVIDSGVGGLSVLKELRQAMPQADFFYLGDTARNPYGTRSPEEIKKYSLQLGKWLLAHEVTGLVVACNT' A
#
# COMPACT_ATOMS: atom_id res chain seq x y z
N MET A 1 3.95 10.34 -9.06
CA MET A 1 3.04 9.19 -8.81
C MET A 1 3.24 8.69 -7.38
N ILE A 2 2.18 8.55 -6.60
CA ILE A 2 2.23 8.12 -5.20
C ILE A 2 1.80 6.65 -5.11
N GLY A 3 2.67 5.80 -4.58
CA GLY A 3 2.33 4.40 -4.29
C GLY A 3 1.49 4.29 -3.02
N VAL A 4 0.46 3.45 -3.03
CA VAL A 4 -0.38 3.14 -1.87
C VAL A 4 -0.36 1.63 -1.67
N ILE A 5 0.12 1.15 -0.52
CA ILE A 5 0.13 -0.28 -0.19
C ILE A 5 -0.91 -0.63 0.85
N ASP A 6 -1.57 -1.76 0.68
CA ASP A 6 -2.46 -2.36 1.68
C ASP A 6 -2.35 -3.90 1.65
N SER A 7 -2.79 -4.55 2.72
CA SER A 7 -2.88 -6.02 2.78
C SER A 7 -4.00 -6.60 1.92
N GLY A 8 -4.95 -5.79 1.45
CA GLY A 8 -6.06 -6.27 0.63
C GLY A 8 -6.78 -5.14 -0.09
N VAL A 9 -8.11 -5.08 0.08
CA VAL A 9 -8.99 -4.04 -0.49
C VAL A 9 -9.36 -2.95 0.52
N GLY A 10 -9.01 -3.12 1.79
CA GLY A 10 -9.40 -2.22 2.88
C GLY A 10 -8.84 -0.82 2.71
N GLY A 11 -7.62 -0.71 2.17
CA GLY A 11 -6.94 0.55 1.91
C GLY A 11 -7.55 1.38 0.78
N LEU A 12 -8.58 0.89 0.08
CA LEU A 12 -9.32 1.70 -0.90
C LEU A 12 -10.07 2.86 -0.24
N SER A 13 -10.43 2.77 1.04
CA SER A 13 -10.94 3.92 1.80
C SER A 13 -9.86 5.02 1.89
N VAL A 14 -8.65 4.67 2.32
CA VAL A 14 -7.52 5.63 2.36
C VAL A 14 -7.26 6.22 0.96
N LEU A 15 -7.27 5.41 -0.09
CA LEU A 15 -7.09 5.90 -1.46
C LEU A 15 -8.18 6.89 -1.89
N LYS A 16 -9.44 6.65 -1.53
CA LYS A 16 -10.55 7.55 -1.83
C LYS A 16 -10.31 8.92 -1.18
N GLU A 17 -9.87 8.93 0.07
CA GLU A 17 -9.61 10.14 0.84
C GLU A 17 -8.39 10.90 0.27
N LEU A 18 -7.34 10.18 -0.13
CA LEU A 18 -6.18 10.74 -0.80
C LEU A 18 -6.55 11.42 -2.14
N ARG A 19 -7.42 10.80 -2.93
CA ARG A 19 -7.89 11.38 -4.20
C ARG A 19 -8.72 12.65 -4.00
N GLN A 20 -9.44 12.77 -2.89
CA GLN A 20 -10.16 13.99 -2.53
C GLN A 20 -9.21 15.10 -2.09
N ALA A 21 -8.22 14.78 -1.26
CA ALA A 21 -7.26 15.74 -0.73
C ALA A 21 -6.23 16.21 -1.77
N MET A 22 -5.85 15.33 -2.71
CA MET A 22 -4.82 15.57 -3.73
C MET A 22 -5.33 15.20 -5.13
N PRO A 23 -6.30 15.96 -5.68
CA PRO A 23 -6.96 15.60 -6.94
C PRO A 23 -6.06 15.64 -8.17
N GLN A 24 -4.90 16.30 -8.08
CA GLN A 24 -3.90 16.40 -9.15
C GLN A 24 -2.80 15.33 -9.05
N ALA A 25 -2.82 14.48 -8.01
CA ALA A 25 -1.83 13.43 -7.84
C ALA A 25 -2.27 12.13 -8.52
N ASP A 26 -1.34 11.50 -9.22
CA ASP A 26 -1.52 10.13 -9.72
C ASP A 26 -1.19 9.13 -8.62
N PHE A 27 -2.05 8.12 -8.45
CA PHE A 27 -1.89 7.08 -7.43
C PHE A 27 -1.71 5.70 -8.07
N PHE A 28 -0.79 4.92 -7.52
CA PHE A 28 -0.63 3.50 -7.82
C PHE A 28 -1.01 2.69 -6.58
N TYR A 29 -2.13 1.97 -6.63
CA TYR A 29 -2.58 1.14 -5.51
C TYR A 29 -2.12 -0.31 -5.68
N LEU A 30 -1.48 -0.85 -4.65
CA LEU A 30 -0.99 -2.22 -4.61
C LEU A 30 -1.54 -2.92 -3.36
N GLY A 31 -2.56 -3.76 -3.56
CA GLY A 31 -3.19 -4.58 -2.52
C GLY A 31 -2.65 -6.01 -2.54
N ASP A 32 -2.11 -6.48 -1.40
CA ASP A 32 -1.53 -7.82 -1.26
C ASP A 32 -2.54 -8.92 -0.92
N THR A 33 -3.59 -9.01 -1.73
CA THR A 33 -4.72 -9.92 -1.51
C THR A 33 -4.32 -11.40 -1.40
N ALA A 34 -3.20 -11.80 -2.00
CA ALA A 34 -2.69 -13.18 -1.94
C ALA A 34 -2.20 -13.61 -0.55
N ARG A 35 -1.83 -12.66 0.31
CA ARG A 35 -1.29 -12.93 1.66
C ARG A 35 -2.17 -12.37 2.79
N ASN A 36 -3.30 -11.76 2.43
CA ASN A 36 -4.36 -11.31 3.34
C ASN A 36 -4.89 -12.48 4.22
N PRO A 37 -5.20 -12.27 5.52
CA PRO A 37 -5.00 -11.06 6.32
C PRO A 37 -3.61 -10.96 6.95
N TYR A 38 -3.10 -9.73 7.04
CA TYR A 38 -1.87 -9.41 7.75
C TYR A 38 -2.03 -9.52 9.27
N GLY A 39 -3.23 -9.24 9.81
CA GLY A 39 -3.50 -9.24 11.25
C GLY A 39 -3.23 -10.58 11.96
N THR A 40 -3.14 -11.69 11.22
CA THR A 40 -2.82 -13.02 11.78
C THR A 40 -1.35 -13.42 11.57
N ARG A 41 -0.51 -12.54 11.03
CA ARG A 41 0.90 -12.80 10.70
C ARG A 41 1.84 -12.27 11.76
N SER A 42 3.07 -12.78 11.81
CA SER A 42 4.07 -12.23 12.71
C SER A 42 4.55 -10.84 12.24
N PRO A 43 5.03 -9.97 13.15
CA PRO A 43 5.62 -8.69 12.77
C PRO A 43 6.76 -8.81 11.75
N GLU A 44 7.57 -9.88 11.83
CA GLU A 44 8.66 -10.15 10.90
C GLU A 44 8.14 -10.48 9.50
N GLU A 45 7.07 -11.28 9.39
CA GLU A 45 6.42 -11.58 8.12
C GLU A 45 5.83 -10.32 7.49
N ILE A 46 5.11 -9.51 8.28
CA ILE A 46 4.50 -8.26 7.80
C ILE A 46 5.59 -7.32 7.29
N LYS A 47 6.68 -7.14 8.06
CA LYS A 47 7.82 -6.32 7.65
C LYS A 47 8.43 -6.83 6.33
N LYS A 48 8.60 -8.14 6.18
CA LYS A 48 9.11 -8.74 4.95
C LYS A 48 8.19 -8.46 3.76
N TYR A 49 6.88 -8.64 3.91
CA TYR A 49 5.92 -8.39 2.84
C TYR A 49 5.86 -6.91 2.46
N SER A 50 5.77 -6.00 3.44
CA SER A 50 5.77 -4.56 3.21
C SER A 50 7.03 -4.09 2.48
N LEU A 51 8.21 -4.63 2.83
CA LEU A 51 9.46 -4.34 2.11
C LEU A 51 9.46 -4.87 0.67
N GLN A 52 8.85 -6.02 0.40
CA GLN A 52 8.70 -6.54 -0.96
C GLN A 52 7.78 -5.67 -1.82
N LEU A 53 6.64 -5.24 -1.27
CA LEU A 53 5.72 -4.33 -1.94
C LEU A 53 6.38 -2.97 -2.23
N GLY A 54 7.09 -2.42 -1.25
CA GLY A 54 7.84 -1.17 -1.42
C GLY A 54 8.90 -1.26 -2.51
N LYS A 55 9.68 -2.36 -2.56
CA LYS A 55 10.66 -2.60 -3.63
C LYS A 55 10.01 -2.70 -5.01
N TRP A 56 8.85 -3.34 -5.10
CA TRP A 56 8.11 -3.44 -6.35
C TRP A 56 7.64 -2.07 -6.83
N LEU A 57 7.13 -1.23 -5.92
CA LEU A 57 6.72 0.14 -6.26
C LEU A 57 7.89 1.05 -6.64
N LEU A 58 9.06 0.89 -6.01
CA LEU A 58 10.27 1.64 -6.40
C LEU A 58 10.65 1.38 -7.87
N ALA A 59 10.44 0.16 -8.37
CA ALA A 59 10.67 -0.15 -9.78
C ALA A 59 9.66 0.53 -10.74
N HIS A 60 8.57 1.09 -10.22
CA HIS A 60 7.55 1.83 -10.96
C HIS A 60 7.70 3.35 -10.79
N GLU A 61 8.88 3.83 -10.37
CA GLU A 61 9.18 5.27 -10.28
C GLU A 61 8.19 6.08 -9.41
N VAL A 62 7.64 5.46 -8.36
CA VAL A 62 6.83 6.21 -7.39
C VAL A 62 7.70 7.22 -6.65
N THR A 63 7.19 8.44 -6.51
CA THR A 63 7.86 9.58 -5.86
C THR A 63 7.47 9.74 -4.39
N GLY A 64 6.54 8.91 -3.90
CA GLY A 64 6.07 8.87 -2.53
C GLY A 64 5.36 7.56 -2.24
N LEU A 65 5.30 7.17 -0.97
CA LEU A 65 4.69 5.92 -0.51
C LEU A 65 3.74 6.20 0.66
N VAL A 66 2.52 5.67 0.56
CA VAL A 66 1.54 5.62 1.65
C VAL A 66 1.32 4.17 2.05
N VAL A 67 1.43 3.87 3.33
CA VAL A 67 1.03 2.59 3.91
C VAL A 67 -0.40 2.75 4.44
N ALA A 68 -1.38 2.19 3.73
CA ALA A 68 -2.80 2.29 4.07
C ALA A 68 -3.26 1.22 5.07
N CYS A 69 -2.46 0.17 5.27
CA CYS A 69 -2.74 -0.86 6.26
C CYS A 69 -2.30 -0.41 7.66
N ASN A 70 -3.16 -0.58 8.66
CA ASN A 70 -2.86 -0.21 10.06
C ASN A 70 -2.13 -1.31 10.84
N THR A 71 -2.01 -2.51 10.28
CA THR A 71 -1.32 -3.67 10.88
C THR A 71 0.15 -3.65 10.49
#